data_AF-Q23548-F1
#
_entry.id   AF-Q23548-F1
#
_cell.length_a   1.000
_cell.length_b   1.000
_cell.length_c   1.000
_cell.angle_alpha   90.00
_cell.angle_beta   90.00
_cell.angle_gamma   90.00
#
_symmetry.space_group_name_H-M   'P 1'
#
loop_
_entity.id
_entity.type
_entity.pdbx_description
1 polymer ?
#
loop_
_entity_poly.entity_id
_entity_poly.type
_entity_poly.pdbx_seq_one_letter_code
_entity_poly.pdbx_strand_id
1 'polypeptide(L)'
;MNWITVAVMLVAVGFAACGHAVDPHFMQWMQKNLKPEEVKAFVRDELTTGSFGGGVVTTETHDRPVVFVHGLNNEAGSLWKIARDFTNANYPRQYLFATTWGKGTEPLNLNVAMSCTHVQHVRRFIETVLKYTGAQKIDVIGYSMGSPIARKAILGGKCVDNPNVALGPSLHSRVHTYISVAGANQGSQLCALPFFDICNMKTGLMCNSKFLEDINWFKNYEGSYKAFNLASTADFVVGYMACGKKASEFTGAHEWKVEGRNHEQTEFDTAAIQLQMLRESTAGLSKSRPSAKLEKKKNNSFSEVKKYLRSKRRDAPQKVKKTVTKKVKRTAVTSAHKKHVNKH
;
A
#
# COMPACT_ATOMS: atom_id res chain seq x y z
N MET A 1 -68.85 -3.20 27.43
CA MET A 1 -67.48 -3.17 27.99
C MET A 1 -66.56 -3.71 26.90
N ASN A 2 -66.16 -2.87 25.94
CA ASN A 2 -65.44 -3.29 24.74
C ASN A 2 -63.95 -3.00 24.93
N TRP A 3 -63.16 -4.05 25.13
CA TRP A 3 -61.72 -3.97 25.26
C TRP A 3 -61.13 -3.93 23.85
N ILE A 4 -60.71 -2.73 23.42
CA ILE A 4 -59.89 -2.57 22.22
C ILE A 4 -58.49 -3.04 22.59
N THR A 5 -58.15 -4.25 22.17
CA THR A 5 -56.78 -4.79 22.23
C THR A 5 -55.92 -4.04 21.21
N VAL A 6 -55.14 -3.07 21.70
CA VAL A 6 -54.13 -2.37 20.91
C VAL A 6 -53.00 -3.37 20.63
N ALA A 7 -52.94 -3.87 19.40
CA ALA A 7 -51.84 -4.67 18.90
C ALA A 7 -50.57 -3.81 18.85
N VAL A 8 -49.63 -4.09 19.76
CA VAL A 8 -48.28 -3.54 19.74
C VAL A 8 -47.56 -4.16 18.54
N MET A 9 -47.56 -3.43 17.41
CA MET A 9 -46.63 -3.69 16.31
C MET A 9 -45.21 -3.47 16.83
N LEU A 10 -44.52 -4.57 17.15
CA LEU A 10 -43.08 -4.60 17.34
C LEU A 10 -42.43 -4.12 16.04
N VAL A 11 -42.10 -2.83 16.01
CA VAL A 11 -41.18 -2.28 15.01
C VAL A 11 -39.87 -3.02 15.22
N ALA A 12 -39.59 -3.98 14.35
CA ALA A 12 -38.27 -4.56 14.21
C ALA A 12 -37.33 -3.43 13.81
N VAL A 13 -36.73 -2.78 14.80
CA VAL A 13 -35.58 -1.91 14.60
C VAL A 13 -34.55 -2.80 13.95
N GLY A 14 -34.30 -2.57 12.65
CA GLY A 14 -33.27 -3.28 11.92
C GLY A 14 -31.93 -2.97 12.57
N PHE A 15 -31.52 -3.81 13.51
CA PHE A 15 -30.13 -3.89 13.89
C PHE A 15 -29.39 -4.24 12.61
N ALA A 16 -28.69 -3.27 12.03
CA ALA A 16 -27.62 -3.57 11.10
C ALA A 16 -26.70 -4.52 11.88
N ALA A 17 -26.79 -5.82 11.60
CA ALA A 17 -26.06 -6.81 12.35
C ALA A 17 -24.58 -6.54 12.09
N CYS A 18 -23.89 -5.97 13.07
CA CYS A 18 -22.44 -5.92 13.05
C CYS A 18 -21.90 -7.33 12.90
N GLY A 19 -20.79 -7.45 12.17
CA GLY A 19 -20.07 -8.70 12.09
C GLY A 19 -19.24 -8.81 10.81
N HIS A 20 -19.08 -10.06 10.42
CA HIS A 20 -18.23 -10.48 9.33
C HIS A 20 -18.94 -11.58 8.52
N ALA A 21 -18.46 -11.83 7.30
CA ALA A 21 -18.80 -13.06 6.57
C ALA A 21 -17.53 -13.86 6.22
N VAL A 22 -16.59 -13.89 7.18
CA VAL A 22 -15.55 -14.92 7.27
C VAL A 22 -16.21 -16.29 7.37
N ASP A 23 -15.81 -17.21 6.51
CA ASP A 23 -16.33 -18.58 6.47
C ASP A 23 -15.98 -19.34 7.77
N PRO A 24 -16.89 -20.17 8.32
CA PRO A 24 -16.63 -20.94 9.54
C PRO A 24 -15.35 -21.78 9.49
N HIS A 25 -15.00 -22.35 8.32
CA HIS A 25 -13.77 -23.12 8.18
C HIS A 25 -12.53 -22.22 8.33
N PHE A 26 -12.54 -21.02 7.74
CA PHE A 26 -11.43 -20.08 7.90
C PHE A 26 -11.36 -19.53 9.33
N MET A 27 -12.52 -19.27 9.97
CA MET A 27 -12.58 -18.87 11.37
C MET A 27 -11.94 -19.93 12.29
N GLN A 28 -12.35 -21.19 12.17
CA GLN A 28 -11.78 -22.29 12.97
C GLN A 28 -10.28 -22.45 12.72
N TRP A 29 -9.84 -22.32 11.48
CA TRP A 29 -8.42 -22.36 11.15
C TRP A 29 -7.66 -21.21 11.82
N MET A 30 -8.19 -19.98 11.80
CA MET A 30 -7.56 -18.83 12.45
C MET A 30 -7.47 -19.03 13.96
N GLN A 31 -8.55 -19.45 14.62
CA GLN A 31 -8.59 -19.71 16.06
C GLN A 31 -7.59 -20.81 16.48
N LYS A 32 -7.34 -21.79 15.60
CA LYS A 32 -6.37 -22.86 15.85
C LYS A 32 -4.91 -22.44 15.63
N ASN A 33 -4.65 -21.52 14.68
CA ASN A 33 -3.28 -21.26 14.19
C ASN A 33 -2.74 -19.86 14.51
N LEU A 34 -3.59 -18.92 14.94
CA LEU A 34 -3.24 -17.54 15.24
C LEU A 34 -3.54 -17.21 16.70
N LYS A 35 -2.94 -16.13 17.19
CA LYS A 35 -3.25 -15.64 18.53
C LYS A 35 -4.63 -14.97 18.55
N PRO A 36 -5.36 -14.98 19.67
CA PRO A 36 -6.69 -14.37 19.76
C PRO A 36 -6.75 -12.91 19.29
N GLU A 37 -5.71 -12.12 19.57
CA GLU A 37 -5.61 -10.72 19.11
C GLU A 37 -5.45 -10.58 17.59
N GLU A 38 -4.76 -11.52 16.92
CA GLU A 38 -4.66 -11.55 15.47
C GLU A 38 -6.00 -11.97 14.84
N VAL A 39 -6.69 -12.93 15.46
CA VAL A 39 -8.04 -13.34 15.01
C VAL A 39 -8.99 -12.15 15.10
N LYS A 40 -9.04 -11.46 16.25
CA LYS A 40 -9.88 -10.27 16.41
C LYS A 40 -9.53 -9.19 15.38
N ALA A 41 -8.23 -8.93 15.18
CA ALA A 41 -7.77 -7.97 14.19
C ALA A 41 -8.21 -8.35 12.76
N PHE A 42 -8.19 -9.62 12.36
CA PHE A 42 -8.63 -9.98 11.00
C PHE A 42 -10.12 -10.13 10.85
N VAL A 43 -10.85 -10.53 11.88
CA VAL A 43 -12.29 -10.76 11.79
C VAL A 43 -13.06 -9.44 11.80
N ARG A 44 -12.62 -8.47 12.60
CA ARG A 44 -13.25 -7.15 12.71
C ARG A 44 -14.74 -7.23 13.05
N ASP A 45 -15.11 -8.09 14.00
CA ASP A 45 -16.49 -8.35 14.42
C ASP A 45 -17.18 -7.14 15.03
N GLU A 46 -16.41 -6.13 15.45
CA GLU A 46 -16.94 -4.87 15.97
C GLU A 46 -17.52 -3.94 14.90
N LEU A 47 -17.26 -4.20 13.60
CA LEU A 47 -17.72 -3.37 12.48
C LEU A 47 -19.00 -3.92 11.84
N THR A 48 -19.68 -3.10 11.04
CA THR A 48 -20.88 -3.52 10.31
C THR A 48 -20.56 -4.64 9.32
N THR A 49 -19.47 -4.49 8.58
CA THR A 49 -19.04 -5.43 7.55
C THR A 49 -17.53 -5.66 7.58
N GLY A 50 -17.05 -6.12 8.73
CA GLY A 50 -15.64 -6.11 9.11
C GLY A 50 -14.71 -6.85 8.15
N SER A 51 -15.05 -8.08 7.77
CA SER A 51 -14.18 -8.93 6.94
C SER A 51 -14.96 -10.03 6.22
N PHE A 52 -14.32 -10.62 5.21
CA PHE A 52 -14.84 -11.81 4.55
C PHE A 52 -13.78 -12.72 3.96
N GLY A 53 -14.19 -13.96 3.69
CA GLY A 53 -13.46 -14.89 2.84
C GLY A 53 -13.28 -16.28 3.45
N GLY A 54 -12.61 -17.13 2.68
CA GLY A 54 -12.30 -18.49 3.04
C GLY A 54 -13.42 -19.48 2.78
N GLY A 55 -13.28 -20.70 3.30
CA GLY A 55 -14.05 -21.87 2.88
C GLY A 55 -13.20 -22.95 2.26
N VAL A 56 -13.79 -24.12 2.08
CA VAL A 56 -13.15 -25.29 1.43
C VAL A 56 -13.37 -25.19 -0.08
N VAL A 57 -12.28 -25.22 -0.83
CA VAL A 57 -12.35 -25.30 -2.30
C VAL A 57 -12.57 -26.75 -2.69
N THR A 58 -13.73 -27.04 -3.26
CA THR A 58 -14.14 -28.39 -3.66
C THR A 58 -13.93 -28.66 -5.15
N THR A 59 -13.75 -27.60 -5.94
CA THR A 59 -13.58 -27.68 -7.39
C THR A 59 -12.15 -27.32 -7.78
N GLU A 60 -11.55 -28.07 -8.69
CA GLU A 60 -10.28 -27.68 -9.29
C GLU A 60 -10.40 -26.32 -9.99
N THR A 61 -9.38 -25.49 -9.84
CA THR A 61 -9.33 -24.14 -10.41
C THR A 61 -7.90 -23.71 -10.66
N HIS A 62 -7.70 -22.94 -11.73
CA HIS A 62 -6.44 -22.24 -12.01
C HIS A 62 -6.41 -20.82 -11.42
N ASP A 63 -7.52 -20.36 -10.83
CA ASP A 63 -7.59 -19.09 -10.13
C ASP A 63 -6.74 -19.15 -8.83
N ARG A 64 -6.34 -17.98 -8.33
CA ARG A 64 -5.56 -17.84 -7.10
C ARG A 64 -6.40 -17.19 -6.00
N PRO A 65 -6.05 -17.35 -4.73
CA PRO A 65 -6.65 -16.53 -3.69
C PRO A 65 -6.38 -15.04 -3.98
N VAL A 66 -7.41 -14.22 -3.82
CA VAL A 66 -7.39 -12.77 -4.01
C VAL A 66 -7.57 -12.09 -2.66
N VAL A 67 -6.68 -11.17 -2.34
CA VAL A 67 -6.84 -10.25 -1.22
C VAL A 67 -7.23 -8.88 -1.74
N PHE A 68 -8.42 -8.42 -1.39
CA PHE A 68 -8.86 -7.06 -1.65
C PHE A 68 -8.48 -6.13 -0.49
N VAL A 69 -8.02 -4.92 -0.82
CA VAL A 69 -7.59 -3.90 0.15
C VAL A 69 -8.33 -2.60 -0.14
N HIS A 70 -9.38 -2.33 0.64
CA HIS A 70 -10.28 -1.18 0.46
C HIS A 70 -9.57 0.17 0.63
N GLY A 71 -10.21 1.24 0.17
CA GLY A 71 -9.78 2.63 0.31
C GLY A 71 -10.05 3.26 1.68
N LEU A 72 -9.86 4.56 1.78
CA LEU A 72 -10.10 5.35 2.99
C LEU A 72 -11.59 5.30 3.41
N ASN A 73 -11.87 5.37 4.73
CA ASN A 73 -13.21 5.46 5.31
C ASN A 73 -14.17 4.39 4.81
N ASN A 74 -13.63 3.20 4.60
CA ASN A 74 -14.35 2.09 4.01
C ASN A 74 -14.07 0.81 4.81
N GLU A 75 -14.88 -0.21 4.56
CA GLU A 75 -14.80 -1.53 5.16
C GLU A 75 -14.61 -2.59 4.07
N ALA A 76 -14.15 -3.77 4.48
CA ALA A 76 -14.09 -4.95 3.63
C ALA A 76 -15.44 -5.19 2.93
N GLY A 77 -16.57 -5.02 3.63
CA GLY A 77 -17.87 -5.30 3.05
C GLY A 77 -18.31 -4.43 1.87
N SER A 78 -17.73 -3.25 1.68
CA SER A 78 -17.99 -2.48 0.45
C SER A 78 -17.59 -3.25 -0.82
N LEU A 79 -16.61 -4.13 -0.69
CA LEU A 79 -16.08 -4.95 -1.77
C LEU A 79 -16.91 -6.21 -2.01
N TRP A 80 -18.01 -6.42 -1.27
CA TRP A 80 -18.94 -7.52 -1.52
C TRP A 80 -19.52 -7.51 -2.93
N LYS A 81 -19.77 -6.32 -3.48
CA LYS A 81 -20.23 -6.19 -4.86
C LYS A 81 -19.20 -6.79 -5.82
N ILE A 82 -17.91 -6.44 -5.68
CA ILE A 82 -16.83 -7.00 -6.51
C ILE A 82 -16.72 -8.52 -6.31
N ALA A 83 -16.73 -8.99 -5.06
CA ALA A 83 -16.62 -10.41 -4.77
C ALA A 83 -17.78 -11.23 -5.35
N ARG A 84 -19.00 -10.68 -5.32
CA ARG A 84 -20.18 -11.27 -5.96
C ARG A 84 -20.05 -11.27 -7.47
N ASP A 85 -19.62 -10.16 -8.08
CA ASP A 85 -19.45 -10.07 -9.53
C ASP A 85 -18.38 -11.07 -10.02
N PHE A 86 -17.31 -11.28 -9.25
CA PHE A 86 -16.30 -12.33 -9.51
C PHE A 86 -16.91 -13.73 -9.39
N THR A 87 -17.68 -13.98 -8.32
CA THR A 87 -18.35 -15.27 -8.09
C THR A 87 -19.34 -15.61 -9.21
N ASN A 88 -20.13 -14.64 -9.66
CA ASN A 88 -21.05 -14.77 -10.79
C ASN A 88 -20.33 -15.08 -12.11
N ALA A 89 -19.07 -14.67 -12.23
CA ALA A 89 -18.17 -15.00 -13.34
C ALA A 89 -17.33 -16.28 -13.09
N ASN A 90 -17.82 -17.17 -12.22
CA ASN A 90 -17.22 -18.45 -11.86
C ASN A 90 -15.84 -18.35 -11.19
N TYR A 91 -15.53 -17.25 -10.50
CA TYR A 91 -14.39 -17.23 -9.59
C TYR A 91 -14.76 -17.94 -8.27
N PRO A 92 -13.93 -18.82 -7.71
CA PRO A 92 -14.25 -19.51 -6.47
C PRO A 92 -14.42 -18.50 -5.32
N ARG A 93 -15.62 -18.40 -4.74
CA ARG A 93 -15.90 -17.47 -3.63
C ARG A 93 -14.95 -17.71 -2.45
N GLN A 94 -14.54 -18.94 -2.22
CA GLN A 94 -13.63 -19.34 -1.15
C GLN A 94 -12.21 -18.78 -1.32
N TYR A 95 -11.88 -18.30 -2.52
CA TYR A 95 -10.62 -17.64 -2.85
C TYR A 95 -10.70 -16.11 -2.76
N LEU A 96 -11.81 -15.53 -2.31
CA LEU A 96 -11.99 -14.09 -2.22
C LEU A 96 -11.92 -13.64 -0.77
N PHE A 97 -10.92 -12.83 -0.42
CA PHE A 97 -10.63 -12.41 0.95
C PHE A 97 -10.53 -10.91 1.07
N ALA A 98 -11.06 -10.35 2.17
CA ALA A 98 -10.83 -8.97 2.55
C ALA A 98 -10.91 -8.82 4.07
N THR A 99 -10.12 -7.90 4.61
CA THR A 99 -10.22 -7.46 6.01
C THR A 99 -10.20 -5.95 6.06
N THR A 100 -10.95 -5.38 7.01
CA THR A 100 -10.91 -3.94 7.23
C THR A 100 -9.60 -3.57 7.91
N TRP A 101 -8.83 -2.65 7.32
CA TRP A 101 -7.71 -2.00 7.98
C TRP A 101 -8.16 -0.62 8.50
N GLY A 102 -7.51 -0.13 9.56
CA GLY A 102 -7.91 1.12 10.19
C GLY A 102 -9.26 0.99 10.90
N LYS A 103 -10.01 2.10 11.03
CA LYS A 103 -11.23 2.14 11.84
C LYS A 103 -12.51 1.71 11.12
N GLY A 104 -12.48 1.52 9.81
CA GLY A 104 -13.67 1.24 9.00
C GLY A 104 -14.36 2.52 8.53
N THR A 105 -15.69 2.49 8.43
CA THR A 105 -16.48 3.62 7.90
C THR A 105 -16.57 4.75 8.93
N GLU A 106 -15.86 5.85 8.69
CA GLU A 106 -16.03 7.11 9.41
C GLU A 106 -16.31 8.22 8.39
N PRO A 107 -17.46 8.93 8.46
CA PRO A 107 -17.76 9.98 7.50
C PRO A 107 -16.65 11.04 7.45
N LEU A 108 -15.97 11.12 6.30
CA LEU A 108 -14.97 12.15 5.98
C LEU A 108 -13.83 12.30 7.01
N ASN A 109 -13.44 11.21 7.71
CA ASN A 109 -12.23 11.28 8.51
C ASN A 109 -10.99 11.33 7.60
N LEU A 110 -10.43 12.53 7.44
CA LEU A 110 -9.18 12.75 6.71
C LEU A 110 -7.95 12.74 7.63
N ASN A 111 -8.13 12.47 8.93
CA ASN A 111 -7.03 12.30 9.90
C ASN A 111 -6.54 10.84 9.92
N VAL A 112 -6.25 10.29 8.74
CA VAL A 112 -5.79 8.92 8.56
C VAL A 112 -4.57 8.94 7.64
N ALA A 113 -3.44 8.44 8.13
CA ALA A 113 -2.23 8.25 7.33
C ALA A 113 -2.02 6.78 6.94
N MET A 114 -1.13 6.54 5.97
CA MET A 114 -0.64 5.20 5.60
C MET A 114 0.39 4.70 6.63
N SER A 115 -0.05 4.54 7.88
CA SER A 115 0.79 4.18 9.02
C SER A 115 1.38 2.77 8.91
N CYS A 116 2.47 2.50 9.65
CA CYS A 116 3.04 1.16 9.79
C CYS A 116 1.99 0.14 10.22
N THR A 117 1.09 0.51 11.14
CA THR A 117 0.03 -0.38 11.64
C THR A 117 -0.89 -0.84 10.51
N HIS A 118 -1.32 0.06 9.63
CA HIS A 118 -2.16 -0.30 8.48
C HIS A 118 -1.42 -1.21 7.50
N VAL A 119 -0.14 -0.91 7.24
CA VAL A 119 0.71 -1.75 6.38
C VAL A 119 0.93 -3.13 6.98
N GLN A 120 1.21 -3.23 8.29
CA GLN A 120 1.39 -4.50 8.99
C GLN A 120 0.11 -5.34 8.96
N HIS A 121 -1.04 -4.71 9.15
CA HIS A 121 -2.34 -5.36 9.07
C HIS A 121 -2.55 -6.04 7.72
N VAL A 122 -2.45 -5.27 6.64
CA VAL A 122 -2.61 -5.77 5.27
C VAL A 122 -1.58 -6.85 4.94
N ARG A 123 -0.31 -6.60 5.30
CA ARG A 123 0.77 -7.56 5.08
C ARG A 123 0.50 -8.89 5.79
N ARG A 124 0.14 -8.83 7.07
CA ARG A 124 -0.08 -10.03 7.85
C ARG A 124 -1.30 -10.78 7.36
N PHE A 125 -2.36 -10.09 6.94
CA PHE A 125 -3.51 -10.72 6.33
C PHE A 125 -3.16 -11.46 5.02
N ILE A 126 -2.35 -10.85 4.15
CA ILE A 126 -1.81 -11.53 2.95
C ILE A 126 -1.05 -12.82 3.34
N GLU A 127 -0.15 -12.75 4.32
CA GLU A 127 0.60 -13.91 4.81
C GLU A 127 -0.33 -14.99 5.40
N THR A 128 -1.37 -14.58 6.12
CA THR A 128 -2.39 -15.46 6.69
C THR A 128 -3.17 -16.18 5.59
N VAL A 129 -3.63 -15.48 4.55
CA VAL A 129 -4.35 -16.09 3.42
C VAL A 129 -3.45 -17.07 2.67
N LEU A 130 -2.19 -16.73 2.42
CA LEU A 130 -1.19 -17.64 1.83
C LEU A 130 -1.01 -18.92 2.66
N LYS A 131 -0.98 -18.81 3.99
CA LYS A 131 -0.85 -19.98 4.89
C LYS A 131 -2.12 -20.81 4.95
N TYR A 132 -3.28 -20.17 5.04
CA TYR A 132 -4.58 -20.82 5.12
C TYR A 132 -4.89 -21.62 3.86
N THR A 133 -4.69 -21.02 2.69
CA THR A 133 -5.00 -21.65 1.39
C THR A 133 -3.94 -22.63 0.91
N GLY A 134 -2.73 -22.59 1.50
CA GLY A 134 -1.58 -23.35 1.00
C GLY A 134 -1.08 -22.89 -0.38
N ALA A 135 -1.62 -21.79 -0.93
CA ALA A 135 -1.28 -21.34 -2.27
C ALA A 135 0.18 -20.88 -2.37
N GLN A 136 0.84 -21.26 -3.47
CA GLN A 136 2.21 -20.79 -3.75
C GLN A 136 2.23 -19.28 -3.98
N LYS A 137 1.20 -18.73 -4.65
CA LYS A 137 1.05 -17.30 -4.90
C LYS A 137 -0.42 -16.89 -4.76
N ILE A 138 -0.63 -15.62 -4.43
CA ILE A 138 -1.95 -14.96 -4.41
C ILE A 138 -1.97 -13.79 -5.39
N ASP A 139 -3.16 -13.27 -5.66
CA ASP A 139 -3.36 -11.98 -6.30
C ASP A 139 -3.80 -10.94 -5.25
N VAL A 140 -3.46 -9.67 -5.48
CA VAL A 140 -3.80 -8.58 -4.57
C VAL A 140 -4.40 -7.42 -5.36
N ILE A 141 -5.55 -6.92 -4.92
CA ILE A 141 -6.21 -5.76 -5.52
C ILE A 141 -6.32 -4.66 -4.46
N GLY A 142 -5.61 -3.56 -4.67
CA GLY A 142 -5.73 -2.37 -3.84
C GLY A 142 -6.65 -1.33 -4.48
N TYR A 143 -7.46 -0.67 -3.66
CA TYR A 143 -8.40 0.37 -4.09
C TYR A 143 -8.03 1.71 -3.46
N SER A 144 -7.98 2.79 -4.23
CA SER A 144 -7.72 4.14 -3.70
C SER A 144 -6.51 4.17 -2.77
N MET A 145 -6.65 4.65 -1.53
CA MET A 145 -5.60 4.66 -0.50
C MET A 145 -5.10 3.26 -0.10
N GLY A 146 -5.92 2.22 -0.26
CA GLY A 146 -5.52 0.82 -0.06
C GLY A 146 -4.45 0.36 -1.05
N SER A 147 -4.35 0.98 -2.23
CA SER A 147 -3.32 0.67 -3.23
C SER A 147 -1.89 0.91 -2.72
N PRO A 148 -1.49 2.14 -2.34
CA PRO A 148 -0.14 2.36 -1.81
C PRO A 148 0.12 1.59 -0.50
N ILE A 149 -0.89 1.35 0.34
CA ILE A 149 -0.76 0.50 1.54
C ILE A 149 -0.42 -0.94 1.16
N ALA A 150 -1.16 -1.53 0.23
CA ALA A 150 -0.90 -2.88 -0.28
C ALA A 150 0.48 -2.98 -0.94
N ARG A 151 0.86 -1.98 -1.73
CA ARG A 151 2.21 -1.89 -2.31
C ARG A 151 3.29 -1.88 -1.23
N LYS A 152 3.15 -1.10 -0.17
CA LYS A 152 4.14 -1.11 0.93
C LYS A 152 4.16 -2.46 1.67
N ALA A 153 3.01 -3.09 1.88
CA ALA A 153 2.90 -4.41 2.48
C ALA A 153 3.66 -5.49 1.67
N ILE A 154 3.57 -5.41 0.33
CA ILE A 154 4.28 -6.29 -0.60
C ILE A 154 5.78 -5.96 -0.65
N LEU A 155 6.15 -4.69 -0.68
CA LEU A 155 7.56 -4.26 -0.69
C LEU A 155 8.30 -4.78 0.56
N GLY A 156 7.66 -4.69 1.73
CA GLY A 156 8.29 -5.01 3.00
C GLY A 156 9.35 -3.99 3.39
N GLY A 157 10.47 -4.46 3.92
CA GLY A 157 11.55 -3.61 4.42
C GLY A 157 11.21 -2.99 5.78
N LYS A 158 11.59 -1.72 5.99
CA LYS A 158 11.29 -0.98 7.22
C LYS A 158 10.01 -0.15 7.06
N CYS A 159 9.29 0.06 8.15
CA CYS A 159 8.22 1.04 8.17
C CYS A 159 8.77 2.47 7.98
N VAL A 160 8.02 3.30 7.25
CA VAL A 160 8.43 4.64 6.84
C VAL A 160 8.41 5.61 8.02
N ASP A 161 7.38 5.48 8.86
CA ASP A 161 7.11 6.21 10.09
C ASP A 161 7.85 5.66 11.31
N ASN A 162 8.14 4.36 11.35
CA ASN A 162 8.88 3.71 12.43
C ASN A 162 10.04 2.83 11.90
N PRO A 163 11.28 3.34 11.83
CA PRO A 163 12.44 2.62 11.28
C PRO A 163 12.94 1.45 12.15
N ASN A 164 12.44 1.32 13.37
CA ASN A 164 12.75 0.20 14.27
C ASN A 164 11.85 -1.02 14.01
N VAL A 165 10.76 -0.84 13.26
CA VAL A 165 9.85 -1.92 12.88
C VAL A 165 10.17 -2.38 11.45
N ALA A 166 10.53 -3.66 11.35
CA ALA A 166 10.74 -4.33 10.07
C ALA A 166 9.47 -5.12 9.69
N LEU A 167 8.96 -4.87 8.48
CA LEU A 167 7.90 -5.65 7.86
C LEU A 167 8.39 -7.03 7.41
N GLY A 168 9.71 -7.17 7.21
CA GLY A 168 10.32 -8.40 6.70
C GLY A 168 10.67 -8.32 5.21
N PRO A 169 10.99 -9.46 4.56
CA PRO A 169 11.35 -9.50 3.15
C PRO A 169 10.15 -9.17 2.26
N SER A 170 10.41 -8.77 1.02
CA SER A 170 9.35 -8.54 0.03
C SER A 170 8.52 -9.81 -0.22
N LEU A 171 7.21 -9.62 -0.37
CA LEU A 171 6.26 -10.65 -0.79
C LEU A 171 6.16 -10.79 -2.31
N HIS A 172 6.99 -10.07 -3.09
CA HIS A 172 7.00 -10.11 -4.56
C HIS A 172 6.89 -11.53 -5.13
N SER A 173 7.65 -12.49 -4.61
CA SER A 173 7.64 -13.89 -5.09
C SER A 173 6.36 -14.66 -4.75
N ARG A 174 5.56 -14.15 -3.82
CA ARG A 174 4.29 -14.72 -3.33
C ARG A 174 3.06 -13.99 -3.87
N VAL A 175 3.23 -12.85 -4.53
CA VAL A 175 2.16 -12.18 -5.28
C VAL A 175 2.35 -12.48 -6.76
N HIS A 176 1.35 -13.06 -7.40
CA HIS A 176 1.38 -13.33 -8.83
C HIS A 176 1.01 -12.05 -9.59
N THR A 177 -0.22 -11.58 -9.44
CA THR A 177 -0.73 -10.35 -10.04
C THR A 177 -1.08 -9.32 -8.96
N TYR A 178 -0.70 -8.07 -9.19
CA TYR A 178 -1.18 -6.94 -8.41
C TYR A 178 -1.99 -5.99 -9.29
N ILE A 179 -3.15 -5.54 -8.81
CA ILE A 179 -3.97 -4.54 -9.47
C ILE A 179 -4.16 -3.36 -8.52
N SER A 180 -3.88 -2.15 -9.02
CA SER A 180 -4.24 -0.91 -8.35
C SER A 180 -5.45 -0.31 -9.05
N VAL A 181 -6.57 -0.16 -8.36
CA VAL A 181 -7.80 0.44 -8.88
C VAL A 181 -7.98 1.82 -8.26
N ALA A 182 -8.03 2.86 -9.10
CA ALA A 182 -8.12 4.26 -8.68
C ALA A 182 -7.06 4.63 -7.61
N GLY A 183 -5.89 3.99 -7.63
CA GLY A 183 -4.92 4.06 -6.54
C GLY A 183 -4.21 5.41 -6.44
N ALA A 184 -3.89 5.89 -5.24
CA ALA A 184 -3.13 7.12 -5.02
C ALA A 184 -1.61 6.86 -4.99
N ASN A 185 -1.05 6.35 -6.09
CA ASN A 185 0.33 5.84 -6.15
C ASN A 185 1.40 6.92 -6.33
N GLN A 186 1.06 8.07 -6.92
CA GLN A 186 1.94 9.24 -7.08
C GLN A 186 1.52 10.43 -6.20
N GLY A 187 0.42 10.26 -5.45
CA GLY A 187 -0.23 11.30 -4.67
C GLY A 187 -1.71 11.37 -5.01
N SER A 188 -2.38 12.40 -4.50
CA SER A 188 -3.81 12.65 -4.75
C SER A 188 -4.09 14.13 -4.97
N GLN A 189 -5.00 14.47 -5.89
CA GLN A 189 -5.53 15.82 -6.07
C GLN A 189 -6.22 16.35 -4.80
N LEU A 190 -6.79 15.48 -3.96
CA LEU A 190 -7.32 15.84 -2.65
C LEU A 190 -6.30 16.60 -1.79
N CYS A 191 -5.01 16.29 -1.94
CA CYS A 191 -3.93 16.92 -1.18
C CYS A 191 -3.48 18.29 -1.69
N ALA A 192 -4.18 18.87 -2.68
CA ALA A 192 -4.12 20.30 -2.92
C ALA A 192 -4.61 21.13 -1.70
N LEU A 193 -5.38 20.51 -0.78
CA LEU A 193 -5.82 21.08 0.50
C LEU A 193 -5.07 20.41 1.68
N PRO A 194 -3.87 20.88 2.06
CA PRO A 194 -2.88 20.09 2.81
C PRO A 194 -3.13 19.92 4.31
N PHE A 195 -4.23 20.45 4.85
CA PHE A 195 -4.41 20.60 6.31
C PHE A 195 -4.78 19.32 7.06
N PHE A 196 -4.96 18.19 6.36
CA PHE A 196 -5.38 16.92 6.94
C PHE A 196 -4.22 15.92 7.03
N ASP A 197 -4.24 15.03 8.04
CA ASP A 197 -3.16 14.05 8.24
C ASP A 197 -2.98 13.10 7.03
N ILE A 198 -4.05 12.82 6.28
CA ILE A 198 -3.96 12.07 5.02
C ILE A 198 -3.01 12.71 4.00
N CYS A 199 -2.68 14.00 4.12
CA CYS A 199 -1.80 14.74 3.23
C CYS A 199 -0.46 15.13 3.88
N ASN A 200 -0.02 14.43 4.93
CA ASN A 200 1.29 14.70 5.53
C ASN A 200 2.47 14.20 4.64
N MET A 201 3.64 14.84 4.75
CA MET A 201 4.84 14.52 3.96
C MET A 201 5.59 13.24 4.39
N LYS A 202 5.15 12.55 5.46
CA LYS A 202 5.80 11.34 5.98
C LYS A 202 5.08 10.07 5.52
N THR A 203 3.80 9.96 5.82
CA THR A 203 2.92 8.79 5.57
C THR A 203 1.61 9.18 4.88
N GLY A 204 1.48 10.40 4.38
CA GLY A 204 0.31 10.85 3.64
C GLY A 204 0.43 10.68 2.11
N LEU A 205 -0.65 11.06 1.43
CA LEU A 205 -0.85 11.09 -0.02
C LEU A 205 -0.36 12.39 -0.66
N MET A 206 0.32 13.26 0.09
CA MET A 206 1.02 14.40 -0.50
C MET A 206 2.10 13.87 -1.45
N CYS A 207 2.22 14.51 -2.60
CA CYS A 207 3.23 14.14 -3.58
C CYS A 207 4.63 14.20 -2.98
N ASN A 208 5.45 13.22 -3.35
CA ASN A 208 6.80 13.06 -2.80
C ASN A 208 6.82 12.91 -1.27
N SER A 209 5.71 12.47 -0.64
CA SER A 209 5.78 12.03 0.75
C SER A 209 6.80 10.89 0.85
N LYS A 210 7.47 10.78 2.00
CA LYS A 210 8.46 9.74 2.23
C LYS A 210 7.92 8.33 1.97
N PHE A 211 6.62 8.11 2.20
CA PHE A 211 5.95 6.86 1.90
C PHE A 211 5.85 6.59 0.41
N LEU A 212 5.38 7.57 -0.37
CA LEU A 212 5.26 7.44 -1.82
C LEU A 212 6.63 7.34 -2.50
N GLU A 213 7.63 8.07 -2.00
CA GLU A 213 9.02 7.93 -2.46
C GLU A 213 9.56 6.53 -2.20
N ASP A 214 9.33 5.96 -1.01
CA ASP A 214 9.81 4.62 -0.64
C ASP A 214 9.21 3.54 -1.53
N ILE A 215 7.89 3.53 -1.74
CA ILE A 215 7.23 2.53 -2.59
C ILE A 215 7.56 2.72 -4.08
N ASN A 216 7.77 3.95 -4.54
CA ASN A 216 8.07 4.21 -5.96
C ASN A 216 9.57 4.13 -6.30
N TRP A 217 10.44 4.00 -5.30
CA TRP A 217 11.88 3.80 -5.52
C TRP A 217 12.18 2.47 -6.19
N PHE A 218 11.49 1.41 -5.75
CA PHE A 218 11.60 0.08 -6.33
C PHE A 218 10.60 -0.09 -7.48
N LYS A 219 10.93 -0.95 -8.44
CA LYS A 219 10.12 -1.19 -9.65
C LYS A 219 9.79 -2.67 -9.76
N ASN A 220 8.61 -2.99 -10.30
CA ASN A 220 8.17 -4.35 -10.61
C ASN A 220 8.18 -5.30 -9.40
N TYR A 221 7.99 -4.80 -8.17
CA TYR A 221 8.01 -5.66 -6.98
C TYR A 221 6.58 -6.06 -6.55
N GLU A 222 5.57 -5.41 -7.11
CA GLU A 222 4.17 -5.58 -6.72
C GLU A 222 3.63 -6.98 -7.09
N GLY A 223 4.12 -7.58 -8.16
CA GLY A 223 3.74 -8.93 -8.56
C GLY A 223 4.84 -9.60 -9.38
N SER A 224 5.03 -10.90 -9.17
CA SER A 224 6.03 -11.71 -9.87
C SER A 224 5.67 -12.02 -11.33
N TYR A 225 4.43 -11.77 -11.75
CA TYR A 225 3.95 -11.99 -13.11
C TYR A 225 3.61 -10.67 -13.82
N LYS A 226 2.57 -9.97 -13.35
CA LYS A 226 2.13 -8.67 -13.90
C LYS A 226 1.65 -7.76 -12.78
N ALA A 227 1.76 -6.47 -13.02
CA ALA A 227 1.06 -5.45 -12.26
C ALA A 227 0.22 -4.60 -13.21
N PHE A 228 -0.93 -4.12 -12.74
CA PHE A 228 -1.85 -3.27 -13.48
C PHE A 228 -2.21 -2.03 -12.66
N ASN A 229 -2.47 -0.93 -13.36
CA ASN A 229 -3.14 0.23 -12.79
C ASN A 229 -4.40 0.53 -13.61
N LEU A 230 -5.54 0.60 -12.94
CA LEU A 230 -6.83 0.92 -13.52
C LEU A 230 -7.23 2.33 -13.04
N ALA A 231 -7.30 3.27 -13.97
CA ALA A 231 -7.56 4.68 -13.67
C ALA A 231 -8.66 5.25 -14.55
N SER A 232 -9.33 6.30 -14.08
CA SER A 232 -10.31 7.05 -14.85
C SER A 232 -9.93 8.51 -15.00
N THR A 233 -10.20 9.06 -16.18
CA THR A 233 -10.04 10.50 -16.47
C THR A 233 -11.04 11.37 -15.70
N ALA A 234 -12.15 10.79 -15.25
CA ALA A 234 -13.20 11.47 -14.49
C ALA A 234 -13.11 11.20 -12.96
N ASP A 235 -12.01 10.60 -12.49
CA ASP A 235 -11.71 10.51 -11.06
C ASP A 235 -11.13 11.85 -10.57
N PHE A 236 -11.90 12.56 -9.74
CA PHE A 236 -11.50 13.83 -9.13
C PHE A 236 -11.08 13.70 -7.64
N VAL A 237 -11.13 12.50 -7.07
CA VAL A 237 -10.74 12.27 -5.67
C VAL A 237 -9.24 12.03 -5.61
N VAL A 238 -8.77 10.99 -6.30
CA VAL A 238 -7.34 10.77 -6.50
C VAL A 238 -6.83 11.67 -7.62
N GLY A 239 -7.69 11.95 -8.61
CA GLY A 239 -7.30 12.70 -9.79
C GLY A 239 -6.71 11.80 -10.86
N TYR A 240 -7.00 12.04 -12.14
CA TYR A 240 -6.24 11.37 -13.20
C TYR A 240 -4.76 11.78 -13.17
N MET A 241 -4.49 13.05 -12.90
CA MET A 241 -3.14 13.62 -12.77
C MET A 241 -2.90 14.16 -11.36
N ALA A 242 -1.77 13.80 -10.75
CA ALA A 242 -1.26 14.41 -9.53
C ALA A 242 0.23 14.72 -9.73
N CYS A 243 0.64 15.96 -9.45
CA CYS A 243 2.04 16.38 -9.47
C CYS A 243 2.77 16.12 -10.80
N GLY A 244 2.09 16.46 -11.90
CA GLY A 244 2.62 16.31 -13.26
C GLY A 244 2.70 14.86 -13.73
N LYS A 245 2.20 13.90 -12.96
CA LYS A 245 2.18 12.46 -13.28
C LYS A 245 0.76 11.92 -13.22
N LYS A 246 0.51 10.78 -13.84
CA LYS A 246 -0.75 10.05 -13.63
C LYS A 246 -0.79 9.56 -12.19
N ALA A 247 -1.83 9.93 -11.44
CA ALA A 247 -1.84 9.71 -9.99
C ALA A 247 -1.82 8.22 -9.63
N SER A 248 -2.49 7.38 -10.43
CA SER A 248 -2.58 5.93 -10.22
C SER A 248 -1.47 5.11 -10.87
N GLU A 249 -0.64 5.72 -11.69
CA GLU A 249 0.44 5.01 -12.36
C GLU A 249 1.58 4.68 -11.38
N PHE A 250 2.23 3.54 -11.59
CA PHE A 250 3.50 3.20 -10.97
C PHE A 250 4.36 2.41 -11.95
N THR A 251 5.68 2.57 -11.82
CA THR A 251 6.60 2.03 -12.82
C THR A 251 6.55 0.50 -12.89
N GLY A 252 6.28 -0.03 -14.08
CA GLY A 252 6.20 -1.47 -14.32
C GLY A 252 4.77 -2.00 -14.45
N ALA A 253 3.77 -1.19 -14.09
CA ALA A 253 2.38 -1.54 -14.26
C ALA A 253 1.90 -1.32 -15.70
N HIS A 254 1.03 -2.19 -16.18
CA HIS A 254 0.27 -1.95 -17.41
C HIS A 254 -0.89 -1.01 -17.06
N GLU A 255 -0.97 0.12 -17.74
CA GLU A 255 -2.07 1.06 -17.58
C GLU A 255 -3.31 0.57 -18.31
N TRP A 256 -4.44 0.60 -17.60
CA TRP A 256 -5.76 0.48 -18.16
C TRP A 256 -6.54 1.74 -17.80
N LYS A 257 -6.99 2.43 -18.83
CA LYS A 257 -7.76 3.67 -18.67
C LYS A 257 -9.22 3.41 -19.00
N VAL A 258 -10.10 3.82 -18.11
CA VAL A 258 -11.55 3.92 -18.38
C VAL A 258 -11.93 5.39 -18.48
N GLU A 259 -12.97 5.68 -19.24
CA GLU A 259 -13.46 7.04 -19.45
C GLU A 259 -14.81 7.23 -18.71
N GLY A 260 -15.09 8.47 -18.29
CA GLY A 260 -16.41 8.88 -17.78
C GLY A 260 -16.85 8.25 -16.45
N ARG A 261 -15.95 7.58 -15.72
CA ARG A 261 -16.25 7.00 -14.39
C ARG A 261 -15.67 7.87 -13.28
N ASN A 262 -16.47 8.21 -12.28
CA ASN A 262 -15.96 8.86 -11.07
C ASN A 262 -15.10 7.87 -10.23
N HIS A 263 -14.57 8.33 -9.10
CA HIS A 263 -13.72 7.51 -8.22
C HIS A 263 -14.40 6.18 -7.81
N GLU A 264 -15.61 6.26 -7.28
CA GLU A 264 -16.40 5.11 -6.81
C GLU A 264 -16.77 4.16 -7.97
N GLN A 265 -17.22 4.69 -9.10
CA GLN A 265 -17.53 3.90 -10.30
C GLN A 265 -16.29 3.20 -10.85
N THR A 266 -15.12 3.83 -10.76
CA THR A 266 -13.85 3.20 -11.16
C THR A 266 -13.52 2.02 -10.27
N GLU A 267 -13.80 2.10 -8.96
CA GLU A 267 -13.62 0.99 -8.03
C GLU A 267 -14.64 -0.13 -8.23
N PHE A 268 -15.94 0.21 -8.27
CA PHE A 268 -17.03 -0.76 -8.12
C PHE A 268 -17.66 -1.23 -9.43
N ASP A 269 -17.59 -0.43 -10.51
CA ASP A 269 -18.23 -0.75 -11.80
C ASP A 269 -17.24 -1.27 -12.84
N THR A 270 -16.05 -1.66 -12.40
CA THR A 270 -14.99 -2.22 -13.25
C THR A 270 -14.60 -3.64 -12.87
N ALA A 271 -15.41 -4.33 -12.05
CA ALA A 271 -15.16 -5.70 -11.59
C ALA A 271 -14.79 -6.65 -12.74
N ALA A 272 -15.51 -6.58 -13.87
CA ALA A 272 -15.23 -7.40 -15.05
C ALA A 272 -13.83 -7.15 -15.64
N ILE A 273 -13.37 -5.89 -15.66
CA ILE A 273 -12.03 -5.52 -16.12
C ILE A 273 -10.96 -6.05 -15.15
N GLN A 274 -11.19 -5.89 -13.84
CA GLN A 274 -10.27 -6.39 -12.82
C GLN A 274 -10.13 -7.91 -12.89
N LEU A 275 -11.25 -8.63 -13.07
CA LEU A 275 -11.24 -10.08 -13.27
C LEU A 275 -10.52 -10.48 -14.56
N GLN A 276 -10.73 -9.75 -15.65
CA GLN A 276 -10.01 -9.97 -16.90
C GLN A 276 -8.49 -9.85 -16.68
N MET A 277 -8.01 -8.83 -15.96
CA MET A 277 -6.60 -8.65 -15.66
C MET A 277 -6.00 -9.82 -14.86
N LEU A 278 -6.73 -10.37 -13.89
CA LEU A 278 -6.29 -11.56 -13.16
C LEU A 278 -6.16 -12.78 -14.09
N ARG A 279 -7.14 -12.96 -14.99
CA ARG A 279 -7.25 -14.10 -15.92
C ARG A 279 -6.51 -13.92 -17.26
N GLU A 280 -5.94 -12.76 -17.55
CA GLU A 280 -5.05 -12.55 -18.71
C GLU A 280 -3.88 -13.55 -18.74
N SER A 281 -3.57 -14.15 -17.59
CA SER A 281 -2.50 -15.13 -17.42
C SER A 281 -2.92 -16.59 -17.55
N THR A 282 -4.22 -16.90 -17.61
CA THR A 282 -4.69 -18.29 -17.59
C THR A 282 -4.37 -19.03 -18.89
N ALA A 283 -3.99 -18.32 -19.96
CA ALA A 283 -3.47 -18.91 -21.20
C ALA A 283 -1.93 -18.84 -21.26
N GLY A 284 -1.24 -19.74 -20.55
CA GLY A 284 0.00 -20.42 -20.97
C GLY A 284 1.23 -19.68 -21.54
N LEU A 285 1.28 -18.36 -21.67
CA LEU A 285 2.38 -17.65 -22.31
C LEU A 285 2.65 -16.31 -21.63
N SER A 286 3.44 -16.33 -20.56
CA SER A 286 4.14 -15.13 -20.13
C SER A 286 5.63 -15.35 -20.20
N LYS A 287 6.27 -14.50 -20.99
CA LYS A 287 7.72 -14.29 -20.94
C LYS A 287 8.07 -13.38 -19.75
N SER A 288 7.52 -13.63 -18.56
CA SER A 288 8.08 -13.07 -17.33
C SER A 288 9.34 -13.89 -17.02
N ARG A 289 10.51 -13.28 -17.28
CA ARG A 289 11.89 -13.62 -16.89
C ARG A 289 12.12 -15.03 -16.30
N PRO A 290 13.04 -15.85 -16.84
CA PRO A 290 13.33 -17.17 -16.28
C PRO A 290 13.62 -17.05 -14.78
N SER A 291 12.86 -17.79 -13.98
CA SER A 291 13.16 -18.08 -12.59
C SER A 291 14.65 -18.39 -12.52
N ALA A 292 15.41 -17.63 -11.72
CA ALA A 292 16.82 -17.90 -11.52
C ALA A 292 16.94 -19.37 -11.10
N LYS A 293 17.37 -20.23 -12.03
CA LYS A 293 17.80 -21.58 -11.68
C LYS A 293 18.81 -21.38 -10.58
N LEU A 294 18.60 -22.08 -9.47
CA LEU A 294 19.47 -22.08 -8.31
C LEU A 294 20.79 -22.77 -8.69
N GLU A 295 21.55 -22.16 -9.61
CA GLU A 295 22.87 -22.63 -9.98
C GLU A 295 23.81 -22.20 -8.87
N LYS A 296 24.08 -23.17 -8.00
CA LYS A 296 25.29 -23.24 -7.21
C LYS A 296 26.49 -23.01 -8.15
N LYS A 297 27.05 -21.80 -8.19
CA LYS A 297 28.51 -21.58 -8.25
C LYS A 297 28.93 -20.11 -8.14
N LYS A 298 29.78 -19.92 -7.11
CA LYS A 298 30.96 -19.06 -7.01
C LYS A 298 30.76 -17.53 -7.03
N ASN A 299 30.81 -16.99 -5.81
CA ASN A 299 31.58 -15.81 -5.39
C ASN A 299 31.84 -14.75 -6.46
N ASN A 300 30.98 -13.74 -6.56
CA ASN A 300 31.41 -12.38 -6.94
C ASN A 300 30.48 -11.22 -6.49
N SER A 301 29.49 -11.44 -5.63
CA SER A 301 28.56 -10.35 -5.23
C SER A 301 29.16 -9.36 -4.21
N PHE A 302 30.08 -9.79 -3.35
CA PHE A 302 30.57 -8.92 -2.26
C PHE A 302 31.55 -7.85 -2.73
N SER A 303 32.29 -8.09 -3.82
CA SER A 303 33.24 -7.13 -4.38
C SER A 303 32.52 -5.97 -5.08
N GLU A 304 31.45 -6.24 -5.83
CA GLU A 304 30.67 -5.21 -6.53
C GLU A 304 29.87 -4.33 -5.56
N VAL A 305 29.21 -4.93 -4.57
CA VAL A 305 28.51 -4.18 -3.51
C VAL A 305 29.50 -3.31 -2.74
N LYS A 306 30.69 -3.83 -2.41
CA LYS A 306 31.76 -3.06 -1.76
C LYS A 306 32.33 -1.96 -2.66
N LYS A 307 32.40 -2.17 -3.98
CA LYS A 307 32.83 -1.16 -4.95
C LYS A 307 31.81 -0.02 -5.05
N TYR A 308 30.52 -0.34 -5.09
CA TYR A 308 29.42 0.63 -5.07
C TYR A 308 29.34 1.42 -3.75
N LEU A 309 29.51 0.75 -2.60
CA LEU A 309 29.56 1.43 -1.31
C LEU A 309 30.82 2.30 -1.13
N ARG A 310 31.93 1.92 -1.77
CA ARG A 310 33.18 2.71 -1.77
C ARG A 310 33.12 3.91 -2.70
N SER A 311 32.45 3.82 -3.85
CA SER A 311 32.30 4.99 -4.73
C SER A 311 31.53 6.10 -4.03
N LYS A 312 30.46 5.77 -3.28
CA LYS A 312 29.70 6.76 -2.49
C LYS A 312 30.42 7.32 -1.26
N ARG A 313 31.51 6.71 -0.78
CA ARG A 313 32.32 7.27 0.32
C ARG A 313 33.33 8.32 -0.14
N ARG A 314 33.61 8.43 -1.44
CA ARG A 314 34.56 9.43 -1.96
C ARG A 314 33.97 10.84 -2.03
N ASP A 315 32.65 10.96 -1.96
CA ASP A 315 31.95 12.26 -2.01
C ASP A 315 31.64 12.85 -0.63
N ALA A 316 32.26 12.33 0.44
CA ALA A 316 32.20 12.98 1.75
C ALA A 316 33.26 14.10 1.83
N PRO A 317 32.89 15.35 2.17
CA PRO A 317 33.77 16.51 2.06
C PRO A 317 35.06 16.37 2.87
N GLN A 318 36.17 16.73 2.23
CA GLN A 318 37.49 16.82 2.85
C GLN A 318 37.44 17.70 4.10
N LYS A 319 38.06 17.19 5.18
CA LYS A 319 38.38 17.95 6.40
C LYS A 319 38.98 19.30 6.03
N VAL A 320 38.22 20.37 6.24
CA VAL A 320 38.76 21.73 6.30
C VAL A 320 39.76 21.75 7.45
N LYS A 321 41.04 21.92 7.12
CA LYS A 321 42.12 22.15 8.08
C LYS A 321 41.72 23.37 8.92
N LYS A 322 41.59 23.17 10.24
CA LYS A 322 41.50 24.26 11.21
C LYS A 322 42.83 25.00 11.24
N THR A 323 43.02 25.96 10.35
CA THR A 323 44.11 26.93 10.47
C THR A 323 43.67 28.00 11.46
N VAL A 324 44.44 28.11 12.53
CA VAL A 324 44.25 29.01 13.66
C VAL A 324 44.34 30.46 13.20
N THR A 325 43.23 31.20 13.16
CA THR A 325 43.25 32.66 13.01
C THR A 325 43.24 33.29 14.39
N LYS A 326 44.42 33.73 14.83
CA LYS A 326 44.64 34.55 16.03
C LYS A 326 43.77 35.81 15.96
N LYS A 327 43.01 36.03 17.03
CA LYS A 327 42.30 37.28 17.32
C LYS A 327 43.28 38.46 17.32
N VAL A 328 42.95 39.43 16.50
CA VAL A 328 43.46 40.81 16.49
C VAL A 328 43.25 41.45 17.87
N LYS A 329 44.32 41.95 18.47
CA LYS A 329 44.28 42.97 19.54
C LYS A 329 45.34 44.05 19.23
N ARG A 330 44.82 45.21 18.82
CA ARG A 330 45.17 46.59 19.24
C ARG A 330 46.62 47.10 19.11
N THR A 331 46.79 48.00 18.14
CA THR A 331 47.33 49.38 18.23
C THR A 331 48.65 49.65 18.97
N ALA A 332 49.67 50.05 18.19
CA ALA A 332 50.69 51.06 18.51
C ALA A 332 51.26 51.55 17.15
N VAL A 333 50.84 52.70 16.61
CA VAL A 333 51.50 54.02 16.70
C VAL A 333 53.02 53.95 16.55
N THR A 334 53.52 54.19 15.35
CA THR A 334 54.78 54.93 15.10
C THR A 334 54.68 55.66 13.76
N SER A 335 54.37 56.95 13.84
CA SER A 335 54.52 57.92 12.75
C SER A 335 56.01 58.21 12.52
N ALA A 336 56.55 57.74 11.40
CA ALA A 336 57.85 58.19 10.91
C ALA A 336 57.69 59.54 10.21
N HIS A 337 58.06 60.61 10.91
CA HIS A 337 58.20 61.94 10.35
C HIS A 337 59.47 62.57 10.90
N LYS A 338 60.44 62.79 10.01
CA LYS A 338 61.60 63.71 10.07
C LYS A 338 62.72 63.11 9.23
N LYS A 339 63.47 63.86 8.42
CA LYS A 339 63.37 65.25 7.96
C LYS A 339 64.43 65.30 6.86
N HIS A 340 64.05 65.72 5.67
CA HIS A 340 64.97 66.34 4.73
C HIS A 340 65.26 67.75 5.29
N VAL A 341 66.53 68.10 5.49
CA VAL A 341 66.97 69.52 5.54
C VAL A 341 68.32 69.63 4.84
N ASN A 342 68.29 70.39 3.75
CA ASN A 342 69.31 71.24 3.09
C ASN A 342 70.71 71.30 3.74
N LYS A 343 71.81 71.14 3.01
CA LYS A 343 72.36 72.05 1.96
C LYS A 343 72.39 73.53 2.39
N HIS A 344 73.42 73.88 3.16
CA HIS A 344 74.45 74.85 2.74
C HIS A 344 75.72 74.58 3.53
#